data_AF-A0A961G988-F1
#
_entry.id   AF-A0A961G988-F1
#
_cell.length_a   1.000
_cell.length_b   1.000
_cell.length_c   1.000
_cell.angle_alpha   90.00
_cell.angle_beta   90.00
_cell.angle_gamma   90.00
#
_symmetry.space_group_name_H-M   'P 1'
#
loop_
_entity.id
_entity.type
_entity.pdbx_description
1 polymer ?
#
loop_
_entity_poly.entity_id
_entity_poly.type
_entity_poly.pdbx_seq_one_letter_code
_entity_poly.pdbx_strand_id
1 'polypeptide(L)'
;MALGAPKLSRQAWALVPRIAEADALARTDRRVFEVHPEVSFRQLHGAPVPWSKKSWNGLHLRHRLLADAGIVVPPELPDVAGVVSDDVVDAAVAAWSARRIAAGTARTFPDPPERCDERAIAIWC
;
A
#
# COMPACT_ATOMS: atom_id res chain seq x y z
N MET A 1 14.16 33.19 -6.65
CA MET A 1 12.96 32.45 -6.21
C MET A 1 13.44 31.13 -5.64
N ALA A 2 13.53 30.99 -4.32
CA ALA A 2 13.99 29.74 -3.72
C ALA A 2 12.89 28.68 -3.92
N LEU A 3 13.20 27.62 -4.67
CA LEU A 3 12.38 26.40 -4.73
C LEU A 3 12.52 25.68 -3.38
N GLY A 4 11.92 26.25 -2.33
CA GLY A 4 12.00 25.74 -0.98
C GLY A 4 11.09 24.53 -0.81
N ALA A 5 11.60 23.34 -1.12
CA ALA A 5 10.94 22.12 -0.67
C ALA A 5 10.83 22.16 0.87
N PRO A 6 9.65 21.86 1.44
CA PRO A 6 9.48 21.87 2.89
C PRO A 6 10.48 20.92 3.55
N LYS A 7 11.02 21.32 4.70
CA LYS A 7 11.92 20.46 5.48
C LYS A 7 11.15 19.19 5.90
N LEU A 8 11.77 18.03 5.71
CA LEU A 8 11.20 16.76 6.17
C LEU A 8 11.08 16.75 7.69
N SER A 9 9.96 16.25 8.20
CA SER A 9 9.80 16.02 9.64
C SER A 9 10.80 14.95 10.10
N ARG A 10 11.17 14.97 11.40
CA ARG A 10 12.05 13.94 11.97
C ARG A 10 11.48 12.53 11.80
N GLN A 11 10.15 12.39 11.84
CA GLN A 11 9.45 11.14 11.60
C GLN A 11 9.58 10.68 10.13
N ALA A 12 9.40 11.59 9.18
CA ALA A 12 9.59 11.26 7.76
C ALA A 12 11.05 10.90 7.45
N TRP A 13 12.00 11.62 8.04
CA TRP A 13 13.43 11.32 7.88
C TRP A 13 13.81 9.94 8.44
N ALA A 14 13.17 9.51 9.54
CA ALA A 14 13.40 8.19 10.12
C ALA A 14 12.94 7.02 9.23
N LEU A 15 12.14 7.27 8.19
CA LEU A 15 11.74 6.24 7.21
C LEU A 15 12.80 6.01 6.12
N VAL A 16 13.69 6.98 5.87
CA VAL A 16 14.68 6.91 4.77
C VAL A 16 15.53 5.63 4.83
N PRO A 17 16.05 5.17 5.98
CA PRO A 17 16.81 3.92 6.04
C PRO A 17 15.98 2.69 5.59
N ARG A 18 14.71 2.60 6.02
CA ARG A 18 13.82 1.49 5.65
C ARG A 18 13.44 1.53 4.18
N ILE A 19 13.24 2.71 3.61
CA ILE A 19 13.00 2.89 2.17
C ILE A 19 14.22 2.44 1.37
N ALA A 20 15.44 2.79 1.82
CA ALA A 20 16.68 2.36 1.17
C ALA A 20 16.87 0.83 1.23
N GLU A 21 16.54 0.20 2.36
CA GLU A 21 16.54 -1.27 2.51
C GLU A 21 15.57 -1.93 1.51
N ALA A 22 14.32 -1.45 1.44
CA ALA A 22 13.32 -1.98 0.50
C ALA A 22 13.72 -1.77 -0.96
N ASP A 23 14.32 -0.62 -1.28
CA ASP A 23 14.78 -0.30 -2.63
C ASP A 23 16.00 -1.15 -3.05
N ALA A 24 16.92 -1.45 -2.13
CA ALA A 24 18.02 -2.38 -2.38
C ALA A 24 17.51 -3.81 -2.66
N LEU A 25 16.49 -4.27 -1.93
CA LEU A 25 15.85 -5.55 -2.20
C LEU A 25 15.17 -5.55 -3.57
N ALA A 26 14.42 -4.50 -3.88
CA ALA A 26 13.69 -4.40 -5.14
C ALA A 26 14.59 -4.25 -6.38
N ARG A 27 15.86 -3.86 -6.21
CA ARG A 27 16.88 -3.91 -7.26
C ARG A 27 17.35 -5.33 -7.60
N THR A 28 17.25 -6.27 -6.66
CA THR A 28 17.75 -7.64 -6.84
C THR A 28 16.63 -8.67 -7.02
N ASP A 29 15.40 -8.34 -6.60
CA ASP A 29 14.22 -9.19 -6.74
C ASP A 29 13.10 -8.48 -7.50
N ARG A 30 12.82 -8.94 -8.73
CA ARG A 30 11.77 -8.40 -9.62
C ARG A 30 10.35 -8.68 -9.12
N ARG A 31 10.18 -9.43 -8.03
CA ARG A 31 8.88 -9.71 -7.40
C ARG A 31 8.50 -8.66 -6.35
N VAL A 32 9.34 -7.65 -6.11
CA VAL A 32 9.05 -6.56 -5.19
C VAL A 32 8.38 -5.42 -5.93
N PHE A 33 7.15 -5.11 -5.51
CA PHE A 33 6.31 -4.07 -6.10
C PHE A 33 5.94 -3.04 -5.04
N GLU A 34 5.88 -1.77 -5.44
CA GLU A 34 5.36 -0.71 -4.58
C GLU A 34 3.84 -0.72 -4.63
N VAL A 35 3.20 -0.76 -3.46
CA VAL A 35 1.75 -0.75 -3.30
C VAL A 35 1.38 0.30 -2.28
N HIS A 36 0.30 1.04 -2.54
CA HIS A 36 -0.22 2.05 -1.63
C HIS A 36 -1.62 1.65 -1.17
N PRO A 37 -1.89 1.54 0.15
CA PRO A 37 -3.20 1.09 0.65
C PRO A 37 -4.37 1.94 0.19
N GLU A 38 -4.24 3.26 0.22
CA GLU A 38 -5.27 4.22 -0.21
C GLU A 38 -5.62 4.06 -1.70
N VAL A 39 -4.62 3.86 -2.55
CA VAL A 39 -4.82 3.60 -3.99
C VAL A 39 -5.46 2.23 -4.19
N SER A 40 -5.01 1.23 -3.44
CA SER A 40 -5.53 -0.14 -3.52
C SER A 40 -6.99 -0.23 -3.06
N PHE A 41 -7.34 0.42 -1.94
CA PHE A 41 -8.72 0.51 -1.49
C PHE A 41 -9.59 1.32 -2.43
N ARG A 42 -9.07 2.39 -3.04
CA ARG A 42 -9.79 3.11 -4.09
C ARG A 42 -10.10 2.18 -5.26
N GLN A 43 -9.13 1.41 -5.72
CA GLN A 43 -9.30 0.49 -6.85
C GLN A 43 -10.26 -0.65 -6.50
N LEU A 44 -10.16 -1.22 -5.29
CA LEU A 44 -11.04 -2.26 -4.78
C LEU A 44 -12.49 -1.77 -4.59
N HIS A 45 -12.67 -0.56 -4.07
CA HIS A 45 -13.99 0.04 -3.88
C HIS A 45 -14.63 0.54 -5.18
N GLY A 46 -13.83 0.84 -6.21
CA GLY A 46 -14.28 1.48 -7.45
C GLY A 46 -14.57 2.99 -7.32
N ALA A 47 -14.53 3.53 -6.10
CA ALA A 47 -14.83 4.92 -5.77
C ALA A 47 -13.94 5.42 -4.61
N PRO A 48 -13.81 6.73 -4.37
CA PRO A 48 -13.06 7.22 -3.21
C PRO A 48 -13.65 6.63 -1.94
N VAL A 49 -12.80 6.17 -1.03
CA VAL A 49 -13.26 5.72 0.29
C VAL A 49 -13.61 6.98 1.09
N PRO A 50 -14.89 7.18 1.48
CA PRO A 50 -15.36 8.47 1.98
C PRO A 50 -14.98 8.74 3.43
N TRP A 51 -14.55 7.70 4.17
CA TRP A 51 -14.20 7.80 5.58
C TRP A 51 -12.73 7.47 5.83
N SER A 52 -12.13 8.22 6.75
CA SER A 52 -10.79 7.93 7.29
C SER A 52 -10.72 6.51 7.85
N LYS A 53 -9.58 5.83 7.63
CA LYS A 53 -9.36 4.47 8.14
C LYS A 53 -9.47 4.37 9.68
N LYS A 54 -9.16 5.47 10.38
CA LYS A 54 -9.27 5.60 11.85
C LYS A 54 -10.71 5.74 12.37
N SER A 55 -11.68 5.98 11.48
CA SER A 55 -13.09 6.08 11.88
C SER A 55 -13.74 4.70 11.87
N TRP A 56 -14.73 4.50 12.74
CA TRP A 56 -15.50 3.26 12.80
C TRP A 56 -16.07 2.87 11.43
N ASN A 57 -16.70 3.81 10.72
CA ASN A 57 -17.26 3.59 9.37
C ASN A 57 -16.16 3.22 8.35
N GLY A 58 -15.01 3.90 8.42
CA GLY A 58 -13.92 3.69 7.48
C GLY A 58 -13.21 2.35 7.68
N LEU A 59 -13.05 1.90 8.93
CA LEU A 59 -12.52 0.58 9.23
C LEU A 59 -13.50 -0.51 8.77
N HIS A 60 -14.78 -0.41 9.14
CA HIS A 60 -15.79 -1.41 8.79
C HIS A 60 -16.00 -1.54 7.28
N LEU A 61 -16.03 -0.42 6.54
CA LEU A 61 -16.09 -0.45 5.08
C LEU A 61 -14.90 -1.22 4.47
N ARG A 62 -13.67 -0.99 4.98
CA ARG A 62 -12.47 -1.69 4.49
C ARG A 62 -12.54 -3.19 4.76
N HIS A 63 -12.98 -3.59 5.94
CA HIS A 63 -13.21 -5.01 6.26
C HIS A 63 -14.23 -5.64 5.30
N ARG A 64 -15.36 -4.97 5.05
CA ARG A 64 -16.37 -5.46 4.10
C ARG A 64 -15.79 -5.61 2.69
N LEU A 65 -15.09 -4.60 2.19
CA LEU A 65 -14.46 -4.65 0.86
C LEU A 65 -13.45 -5.79 0.72
N LEU A 66 -12.64 -6.03 1.76
CA LEU A 66 -11.69 -7.14 1.79
C LEU A 66 -12.42 -8.49 1.79
N ALA A 67 -13.46 -8.63 2.62
CA ALA A 67 -14.27 -9.85 2.68
C ALA A 67 -14.95 -10.16 1.35
N ASP A 68 -15.54 -9.15 0.69
CA ASP A 68 -16.13 -9.27 -0.66
C ASP A 68 -15.08 -9.69 -1.70
N ALA A 69 -13.82 -9.31 -1.50
CA ALA A 69 -12.68 -9.73 -2.33
C ALA A 69 -12.07 -11.08 -1.92
N GLY A 70 -12.65 -11.78 -0.95
CA GLY A 70 -12.20 -13.08 -0.46
C GLY A 70 -10.99 -13.02 0.49
N ILE A 71 -10.76 -11.89 1.14
CA ILE A 71 -9.75 -11.74 2.21
C ILE A 71 -10.47 -11.43 3.52
N VAL A 72 -10.51 -12.40 4.41
CA VAL A 72 -11.10 -12.23 5.74
C VAL A 72 -9.99 -11.95 6.73
N VAL A 73 -9.95 -10.71 7.23
CA VAL A 73 -9.12 -10.36 8.38
C VAL A 73 -9.79 -10.92 9.63
N PRO A 74 -9.13 -11.78 10.41
CA PRO A 74 -9.74 -12.35 11.60
C PRO A 74 -10.02 -11.24 12.63
N PRO A 75 -11.09 -11.37 13.44
CA PRO A 75 -11.45 -10.38 14.45
C PRO A 75 -10.42 -10.30 15.58
N GLU A 76 -9.63 -11.37 15.73
CA GLU A 76 -8.58 -11.50 16.73
C GLU A 76 -7.30 -11.88 16.01
N LEU A 77 -6.23 -11.18 16.34
CA LEU A 77 -4.87 -11.51 15.92
C LEU A 77 -4.05 -11.87 17.15
N PRO A 78 -3.06 -12.77 17.04
CA PRO A 78 -2.08 -12.95 18.10
C PRO A 78 -1.43 -11.60 18.42
N ASP A 79 -1.02 -11.42 19.68
CA ASP A 79 -0.35 -10.19 20.08
C ASP A 79 0.98 -10.05 19.33
N VAL A 80 0.99 -9.16 18.32
CA VAL A 80 2.17 -8.81 17.56
C VAL A 80 2.59 -7.42 18.01
N ALA A 81 3.68 -7.36 18.76
CA ALA A 81 4.21 -6.11 19.30
C ALA A 81 4.36 -5.05 18.18
N GLY A 82 3.71 -3.90 18.38
CA GLY A 82 3.82 -2.74 17.49
C GLY A 82 2.86 -2.71 16.29
N VAL A 83 1.95 -3.67 16.14
CA VAL A 83 0.92 -3.63 15.08
C VAL A 83 -0.27 -2.79 15.53
N VAL A 84 -0.57 -1.73 14.78
CA VAL A 84 -1.81 -0.95 14.97
C VAL A 84 -2.91 -1.57 14.10
N SER A 85 -4.17 -1.49 14.54
CA SER A 85 -5.33 -2.02 13.80
C SER A 85 -5.39 -1.58 12.33
N ASP A 86 -4.92 -0.36 12.02
CA ASP A 86 -4.89 0.17 10.66
C ASP A 86 -3.86 -0.56 9.77
N ASP A 87 -2.74 -1.02 10.33
CA ASP A 87 -1.67 -1.68 9.57
C ASP A 87 -2.12 -3.05 9.05
N VAL A 88 -3.03 -3.72 9.77
CA VAL A 88 -3.59 -5.01 9.38
C VAL A 88 -4.43 -4.90 8.12
N VAL A 89 -5.32 -3.90 8.04
CA VAL A 89 -6.15 -3.68 6.85
C VAL A 89 -5.33 -3.18 5.67
N ASP A 90 -4.28 -2.41 5.94
CA ASP A 90 -3.32 -1.97 4.92
C ASP A 90 -2.51 -3.16 4.36
N ALA A 91 -2.06 -4.08 5.22
CA ALA A 91 -1.40 -5.32 4.79
C ALA A 91 -2.36 -6.23 4.00
N ALA A 92 -3.61 -6.34 4.43
CA ALA A 92 -4.62 -7.14 3.75
C ALA A 92 -4.94 -6.62 2.34
N VAL A 93 -5.07 -5.30 2.16
CA VAL A 93 -5.27 -4.73 0.81
C VAL A 93 -4.01 -4.81 -0.03
N ALA A 94 -2.81 -4.74 0.57
CA ALA A 94 -1.57 -5.01 -0.14
C ALA A 94 -1.50 -6.46 -0.65
N ALA A 95 -1.97 -7.44 0.14
CA ALA A 95 -2.08 -8.83 -0.29
C ALA A 95 -3.10 -9.01 -1.43
N TRP A 96 -4.21 -8.26 -1.41
CA TRP A 96 -5.16 -8.21 -2.52
C TRP A 96 -4.50 -7.71 -3.82
N SER A 97 -3.75 -6.61 -3.76
CA SER A 97 -2.99 -6.09 -4.90
C SER A 97 -1.94 -7.09 -5.36
N ALA A 98 -1.18 -7.71 -4.45
CA ALA A 98 -0.17 -8.71 -4.77
C ALA A 98 -0.75 -9.92 -5.54
N ARG A 99 -1.94 -10.39 -5.16
CA ARG A 99 -2.65 -11.46 -5.89
C ARG A 99 -2.96 -11.04 -7.34
N ARG A 100 -3.35 -9.79 -7.57
CA ARG A 100 -3.62 -9.26 -8.91
C ARG A 100 -2.35 -9.07 -9.73
N ILE A 101 -1.26 -8.65 -9.09
CA ILE A 101 0.06 -8.55 -9.73
C ILE A 101 0.52 -9.93 -10.20
N ALA A 102 0.45 -10.95 -9.33
CA ALA A 102 0.80 -12.32 -9.68
C ALA A 102 -0.08 -12.89 -10.82
N ALA A 103 -1.35 -12.47 -10.89
CA ALA A 103 -2.27 -12.86 -11.95
C ALA A 103 -2.16 -12.01 -13.24
N GLY A 104 -1.30 -10.97 -13.28
CA GLY A 104 -1.20 -10.07 -14.43
C GLY A 104 -2.42 -9.17 -14.66
N THR A 105 -3.22 -8.93 -13.62
CA THR A 105 -4.48 -8.16 -13.69
C THR A 105 -4.45 -6.86 -12.89
N ALA A 106 -3.31 -6.54 -12.26
CA ALA A 106 -3.13 -5.29 -11.51
C ALA A 106 -3.11 -4.07 -12.45
N ARG A 107 -3.54 -2.92 -11.92
CA ARG A 107 -3.37 -1.62 -12.58
C ARG A 107 -2.20 -0.89 -11.96
N THR A 108 -1.64 0.05 -12.70
CA THR A 108 -0.49 0.84 -12.25
C THR A 108 -0.81 2.32 -12.29
N PHE A 109 -0.11 3.07 -11.45
CA PHE A 109 -0.11 4.53 -11.50
C PHE A 109 1.34 5.01 -11.41
N PRO A 110 1.89 5.66 -12.46
CA PRO A 110 1.25 5.94 -13.74
C PRO A 110 0.96 4.68 -14.58
N ASP A 111 0.09 4.84 -15.59
CA ASP A 111 -0.20 3.84 -16.62
C ASP A 111 0.05 4.49 -18.01
N PRO A 112 1.10 4.10 -18.74
CA PRO A 112 2.04 3.02 -18.42
C PRO A 112 3.00 3.37 -17.26
N PRO A 113 3.57 2.37 -16.56
CA PRO A 113 4.63 2.60 -15.57
C PRO A 113 5.82 3.34 -16.17
N GLU A 114 6.44 4.19 -15.37
CA GLU A 114 7.72 4.80 -15.73
C GLU A 114 8.83 3.75 -15.72
N ARG A 115 9.90 4.01 -16.47
CA ARG A 115 11.07 3.12 -16.51
C ARG A 115 12.29 3.82 -15.96
N CYS A 116 12.95 3.16 -15.01
CA CYS A 116 14.27 3.52 -14.55
C CYS A 116 15.12 2.25 -14.63
N ASP A 117 16.15 2.29 -15.48
CA ASP A 117 16.90 1.11 -15.92
C ASP A 117 15.96 0.02 -16.44
N GLU A 118 16.05 -1.21 -15.90
CA GLU A 118 15.19 -2.34 -16.27
C GLU A 118 13.92 -2.46 -15.42
N ARG A 119 13.66 -1.48 -14.53
CA ARG A 119 12.57 -1.53 -13.55
C ARG A 119 11.41 -0.63 -13.97
N ALA A 120 10.20 -1.18 -13.83
CA ALA A 120 8.96 -0.42 -13.88
C ALA A 120 8.72 0.27 -12.52
N ILE A 121 8.63 1.59 -12.52
CA ILE A 121 8.30 2.42 -11.36
C ILE A 121 6.84 2.83 -11.48
N ALA A 122 6.03 2.31 -10.56
CA ALA A 122 4.62 2.67 -10.40
C ALA A 122 4.11 2.18 -9.04
N ILE A 123 3.00 2.77 -8.61
CA ILE A 123 2.15 2.20 -7.56
C ILE A 123 1.24 1.14 -8.21
N TRP A 124 1.29 -0.08 -7.69
CA TRP A 124 0.49 -1.21 -8.17
C TRP A 124 -0.76 -1.39 -7.30
N CYS A 125 -1.89 -1.68 -7.95
CA CYS A 125 -3.15 -1.98 -7.26
C CYS A 125 -4.02 -3.00 -7.98
#